data_AF-A0A1I6WRH5-F1
#
_entry.id   AF-A0A1I6WRH5-F1
#
_cell.length_a   1.000
_cell.length_b   1.000
_cell.length_c   1.000
_cell.angle_alpha   90.00
_cell.angle_beta   90.00
_cell.angle_gamma   90.00
#
_symmetry.space_group_name_H-M   'P 1'
#
loop_
_entity.id
_entity.type
_entity.pdbx_description
1 polymer ?
#
loop_
_entity_poly.entity_id
_entity_poly.type
_entity_poly.pdbx_seq_one_letter_code
_entity_poly.pdbx_strand_id
1 'polypeptide(L)'
;MDAAYFPALSALAGSAIGAMASFATTWLTQRSQERATLLVQDRARREALYGEFIREASTLFGDAFRHELDDPAKLVNLYAIVNKIRLFGEPETLQEAERVMQRIGETYFAPNKDLAAFADIRHASDLDPLCMFSTVCRRELAIARR
;
A
#
# COMPACT_ATOMS: atom_id res chain seq x y z
N MET A 1 37.09 -5.51 60.30
CA MET A 1 36.30 -5.87 59.10
C MET A 1 35.77 -4.58 58.54
N ASP A 2 36.33 -4.17 57.40
CA ASP A 2 36.47 -2.77 57.01
C ASP A 2 35.22 -2.20 56.33
N ALA A 3 34.91 -0.95 56.69
CA ALA A 3 33.79 -0.14 56.18
C ALA A 3 33.80 0.10 54.65
N ALA A 4 34.82 -0.41 53.94
CA ALA A 4 34.99 -0.29 52.48
C ALA A 4 34.27 -1.39 51.66
N TYR A 5 33.87 -2.51 52.27
CA TYR A 5 33.18 -3.60 51.55
C TYR A 5 31.73 -3.26 51.19
N PHE A 6 31.01 -2.56 52.08
CA PHE A 6 29.62 -2.16 51.84
C PHE A 6 29.47 -1.17 50.66
N PRO A 7 30.32 -0.13 50.53
CA PRO A 7 30.30 0.78 49.37
C PRO A 7 30.66 0.08 48.05
N ALA A 8 31.68 -0.79 48.04
CA ALA A 8 32.14 -1.47 46.82
C ALA A 8 31.08 -2.44 46.26
N LEU A 9 30.43 -3.21 47.14
CA LEU A 9 29.31 -4.07 46.75
C LEU A 9 28.10 -3.27 46.26
N SER A 10 27.82 -2.11 46.87
CA SER A 10 26.73 -1.23 46.45
C SER A 10 26.99 -0.63 45.05
N ALA A 11 28.23 -0.24 44.76
CA ALA A 11 28.62 0.29 43.45
C ALA A 11 28.54 -0.78 42.34
N LEU A 12 28.96 -2.01 42.63
CA LEU A 12 28.84 -3.15 41.71
C LEU A 12 27.38 -3.56 41.47
N ALA A 13 26.53 -3.49 42.51
CA ALA A 13 25.10 -3.72 42.36
C ALA A 13 24.44 -2.66 41.46
N GLY A 14 24.81 -1.38 41.63
CA GLY A 14 24.33 -0.29 40.79
C GLY A 14 24.73 -0.44 39.32
N SER A 15 25.97 -0.84 39.04
CA SER A 15 26.44 -1.07 37.66
C SER A 15 25.80 -2.30 37.01
N ALA A 16 25.57 -3.38 37.76
CA ALA A 16 24.88 -4.56 37.27
C ALA A 16 23.41 -4.26 36.90
N ILE A 17 22.70 -3.52 37.76
CA ILE A 17 21.32 -3.08 37.48
C ILE A 17 21.30 -2.13 36.28
N GLY A 18 22.24 -1.20 36.20
CA GLY A 18 22.39 -0.29 35.06
C GLY A 18 22.62 -1.04 33.74
N ALA A 19 23.52 -2.03 33.72
CA ALA A 19 23.80 -2.83 32.54
C ALA A 19 22.60 -3.67 32.09
N MET A 20 21.86 -4.27 33.04
CA MET A 20 20.62 -5.01 32.73
C MET A 20 19.53 -4.09 32.19
N ALA A 21 19.37 -2.89 32.77
CA ALA A 21 18.43 -1.89 32.28
C ALA A 21 18.79 -1.41 30.86
N SER A 22 20.08 -1.15 30.59
CA SER A 22 20.56 -0.81 29.25
C SER A 22 20.30 -1.94 28.25
N PHE A 23 20.62 -3.19 28.60
CA PHE A 23 20.37 -4.34 27.74
C PHE A 23 18.87 -4.52 27.45
N ALA A 24 18.01 -4.44 28.46
CA ALA A 24 16.56 -4.51 28.29
C ALA A 24 16.04 -3.39 27.38
N THR A 25 16.54 -2.17 27.58
CA THR A 25 16.17 -0.99 26.77
C THR A 25 16.61 -1.16 25.32
N THR A 26 17.85 -1.62 25.07
CA THR A 26 18.34 -1.90 23.72
C THR A 26 17.52 -2.99 23.05
N TRP A 27 17.19 -4.09 23.75
CA TRP A 27 16.39 -5.17 23.18
C TRP A 27 14.97 -4.71 22.83
N LEU A 28 14.31 -3.95 23.74
CA LEU A 28 13.00 -3.35 23.49
C LEU A 28 13.05 -2.39 22.29
N THR A 29 14.07 -1.54 22.22
CA THR A 29 14.26 -0.57 21.14
C THR A 29 14.50 -1.27 19.82
N GLN A 30 15.41 -2.24 19.77
CA GLN A 30 15.74 -3.01 18.58
C GLN A 30 14.50 -3.73 18.02
N ARG A 31 13.76 -4.42 18.91
CA ARG A 31 12.54 -5.14 18.54
C ARG A 31 11.44 -4.20 18.04
N SER A 32 11.35 -2.99 18.62
CA SER A 32 10.44 -1.94 18.16
C SER A 32 10.83 -1.44 16.76
N GLN A 33 12.12 -1.16 16.54
CA GLN A 33 12.66 -0.69 15.25
C GLN A 33 12.47 -1.71 14.13
N GLU A 34 12.69 -3.01 14.38
CA GLU A 34 12.48 -4.07 13.40
C GLU A 34 11.02 -4.13 12.93
N ARG A 35 10.07 -4.09 13.88
CA ARG A 35 8.63 -4.07 13.55
C ARG A 35 8.25 -2.83 12.76
N ALA A 36 8.73 -1.66 13.18
CA ALA A 36 8.48 -0.41 12.45
C ALA A 36 9.04 -0.48 11.01
N THR A 37 10.21 -1.09 10.83
CA THR A 37 10.84 -1.24 9.52
C THR A 37 10.01 -2.15 8.60
N LEU A 38 9.52 -3.28 9.11
CA LEU A 38 8.66 -4.19 8.33
C LEU A 38 7.37 -3.50 7.87
N LEU A 39 6.71 -2.75 8.77
CA LEU A 39 5.50 -1.98 8.42
C LEU A 39 5.77 -0.93 7.34
N VAL A 40 6.90 -0.23 7.42
CA VAL A 40 7.30 0.75 6.40
C VAL A 40 7.57 0.08 5.06
N GLN A 41 8.23 -1.09 5.05
CA GLN A 41 8.50 -1.84 3.82
C GLN A 41 7.22 -2.38 3.18
N ASP A 42 6.32 -2.96 3.96
CA ASP A 42 5.03 -3.45 3.47
C ASP A 42 4.17 -2.31 2.91
N ARG A 43 4.17 -1.16 3.59
CA ARG A 43 3.51 0.06 3.10
C ARG A 43 4.11 0.52 1.77
N ALA A 44 5.43 0.64 1.69
CA ALA A 44 6.11 1.10 0.47
C ALA A 44 5.83 0.16 -0.70
N ARG A 45 5.77 -1.16 -0.44
CA ARG A 45 5.41 -2.17 -1.43
C ARG A 45 3.98 -1.98 -1.94
N ARG A 46 3.00 -1.81 -1.04
CA ARG A 46 1.59 -1.56 -1.39
C ARG A 46 1.43 -0.25 -2.16
N GLU A 47 2.09 0.81 -1.72
CA GLU A 47 2.09 2.11 -2.40
C GLU A 47 2.61 2.01 -3.84
N ALA A 48 3.75 1.33 -4.04
CA ALA A 48 4.30 1.10 -5.37
C ALA A 48 3.35 0.28 -6.25
N LEU A 49 2.73 -0.76 -5.69
CA LEU A 49 1.78 -1.62 -6.39
C LEU A 49 0.51 -0.87 -6.81
N TYR A 50 -0.06 -0.04 -5.93
CA TYR A 50 -1.24 0.75 -6.25
C TYR A 50 -0.92 1.83 -7.27
N GLY A 51 0.27 2.44 -7.21
CA GLY A 51 0.75 3.34 -8.24
C GLY A 51 0.94 2.66 -9.59
N GLU A 52 1.42 1.41 -9.62
CA GLU A 52 1.51 0.58 -10.83
C GLU A 52 0.14 0.36 -11.46
N PHE A 53 -0.85 -0.03 -10.65
CA PHE A 53 -2.22 -0.23 -11.09
C PHE A 53 -2.86 1.04 -11.65
N ILE A 54 -2.77 2.16 -10.93
CA ILE A 54 -3.36 3.44 -11.35
C ILE A 54 -2.80 3.87 -12.70
N ARG A 55 -1.49 3.73 -12.91
CA ARG A 55 -0.84 4.08 -14.17
C ARG A 55 -1.37 3.25 -15.32
N GLU A 56 -1.38 1.93 -15.15
CA GLU A 56 -1.82 1.01 -16.20
C GLU A 56 -3.31 1.19 -16.53
N ALA A 57 -4.15 1.26 -15.50
CA ALA A 57 -5.58 1.47 -15.64
C ALA A 57 -5.89 2.81 -16.32
N SER A 58 -5.19 3.90 -15.97
CA SER A 58 -5.38 5.20 -16.62
C SER A 58 -5.03 5.18 -18.10
N THR A 59 -3.92 4.52 -18.45
CA THR A 59 -3.50 4.35 -19.85
C THR A 59 -4.55 3.57 -20.64
N LEU A 60 -4.98 2.40 -20.12
CA LEU A 60 -5.96 1.56 -20.79
C LEU A 60 -7.34 2.20 -20.88
N PHE A 61 -7.76 2.93 -19.83
CA PHE A 61 -9.02 3.66 -19.86
C PHE A 61 -9.00 4.74 -20.94
N GLY A 62 -7.94 5.56 -21.03
CA GLY A 62 -7.79 6.55 -22.10
C GLY A 62 -7.71 5.92 -23.50
N ASP A 63 -7.04 4.78 -23.65
CA ASP A 63 -6.97 4.01 -24.89
C ASP A 63 -8.36 3.50 -25.30
N ALA A 64 -9.13 2.95 -24.36
CA ALA A 64 -10.47 2.41 -24.58
C ALA A 64 -11.46 3.44 -25.13
N PHE A 65 -11.28 4.75 -24.86
CA PHE A 65 -12.12 5.80 -25.45
C PHE A 65 -11.83 6.07 -26.92
N ARG A 66 -10.60 5.80 -27.40
CA ARG A 66 -10.20 6.06 -28.79
C ARG A 66 -10.22 4.82 -29.66
N HIS A 67 -10.03 3.66 -29.05
CA HIS A 67 -9.84 2.41 -29.77
C HIS A 67 -10.76 1.32 -29.23
N GLU A 68 -11.06 0.36 -30.08
CA GLU A 68 -11.58 -0.95 -29.65
C GLU A 68 -10.41 -1.80 -29.14
N LEU A 69 -10.73 -2.90 -28.47
CA LEU A 69 -9.71 -3.84 -28.02
C LEU A 69 -9.20 -4.63 -29.24
N ASP A 70 -8.11 -4.15 -29.83
CA ASP A 70 -7.39 -4.75 -30.96
C ASP A 70 -6.48 -5.91 -30.54
N ASP A 71 -5.86 -5.79 -29.36
CA ASP A 71 -4.99 -6.79 -28.77
C ASP A 71 -5.37 -7.08 -27.31
N PRO A 72 -5.90 -8.30 -27.02
CA PRO A 72 -6.21 -8.72 -25.65
C PRO A 72 -5.00 -8.71 -24.71
N ALA A 73 -3.77 -8.78 -25.23
CA ALA A 73 -2.56 -8.72 -24.42
C ALA A 73 -2.43 -7.41 -23.63
N LYS A 74 -3.06 -6.32 -24.10
CA LYS A 74 -3.14 -5.03 -23.39
C LYS A 74 -3.74 -5.16 -21.99
N LEU A 75 -4.72 -6.06 -21.80
CA LEU A 75 -5.36 -6.28 -20.50
C LEU A 75 -4.61 -7.26 -19.60
N VAL A 76 -3.67 -8.04 -20.15
CA VAL A 76 -2.92 -9.05 -19.40
C VAL A 76 -2.07 -8.41 -18.29
N ASN A 77 -1.43 -7.28 -18.59
CA ASN A 77 -0.62 -6.58 -17.58
C ASN A 77 -1.49 -6.03 -16.45
N LEU A 78 -2.64 -5.43 -16.77
CA LEU A 78 -3.61 -4.99 -15.77
C LEU A 78 -4.11 -6.15 -14.90
N TYR A 79 -4.44 -7.29 -15.51
CA TYR A 79 -4.84 -8.51 -14.81
C TYR A 79 -3.71 -9.05 -13.89
N ALA A 80 -2.46 -9.01 -14.36
CA ALA A 80 -1.31 -9.41 -13.54
C ALA A 80 -1.17 -8.51 -12.30
N ILE A 81 -1.36 -7.20 -12.45
CA ILE A 81 -1.33 -6.26 -11.33
C ILE A 81 -2.50 -6.52 -10.35
N VAL A 82 -3.72 -6.80 -10.84
CA VAL A 82 -4.84 -7.21 -9.97
C VAL A 82 -4.49 -8.46 -9.15
N ASN A 83 -3.82 -9.45 -9.75
CA ASN A 83 -3.39 -10.64 -9.02
C ASN A 83 -2.27 -10.34 -8.01
N LYS A 84 -1.38 -9.39 -8.28
CA LYS A 84 -0.45 -8.89 -7.25
C LYS A 84 -1.20 -8.20 -6.11
N ILE A 85 -2.24 -7.40 -6.40
CA ILE A 85 -3.10 -6.78 -5.38
C ILE A 85 -3.80 -7.86 -4.55
N ARG A 86 -4.27 -8.95 -5.16
CA ARG A 86 -4.85 -10.11 -4.44
C ARG A 86 -3.90 -10.71 -3.40
N LEU A 87 -2.58 -10.66 -3.65
CA LEU A 87 -1.58 -11.18 -2.72
C LEU A 87 -1.26 -10.21 -1.56
N PHE A 88 -1.29 -8.91 -1.80
CA PHE A 88 -0.73 -7.92 -0.86
C PHE A 88 -1.74 -6.91 -0.31
N GLY A 89 -2.85 -6.66 -1.01
CA GLY A 89 -3.84 -5.65 -0.64
C GLY A 89 -4.97 -6.19 0.22
N GLU A 90 -5.73 -5.28 0.81
CA GLU A 90 -6.93 -5.63 1.56
C GLU A 90 -8.07 -6.08 0.62
N PRO A 91 -9.03 -6.88 1.10
CA PRO A 91 -10.16 -7.35 0.30
C PRO A 91 -10.95 -6.22 -0.37
N GLU A 92 -11.12 -5.08 0.30
CA GLU A 92 -11.82 -3.91 -0.25
C GLU A 92 -11.04 -3.29 -1.41
N THR A 93 -9.70 -3.21 -1.30
CA THR A 93 -8.84 -2.68 -2.37
C THR A 93 -8.85 -3.60 -3.59
N LEU A 94 -8.82 -4.92 -3.37
CA LEU A 94 -8.96 -5.90 -4.44
C LEU A 94 -10.30 -5.76 -5.17
N GLN A 95 -11.40 -5.62 -4.43
CA GLN A 95 -12.73 -5.48 -5.02
C GLN A 95 -12.81 -4.25 -5.93
N GLU A 96 -12.28 -3.10 -5.49
CA GLU A 96 -12.28 -1.90 -6.32
C GLU A 96 -11.33 -2.02 -7.53
N ALA A 97 -10.22 -2.75 -7.40
CA ALA A 97 -9.33 -3.03 -8.55
C ALA A 97 -10.04 -3.89 -9.61
N GLU A 98 -10.79 -4.92 -9.19
CA GLU A 98 -11.58 -5.76 -10.09
C GLU A 98 -12.68 -4.96 -10.79
N ARG A 99 -13.35 -4.04 -10.08
CA ARG A 99 -14.35 -3.13 -10.66
C ARG A 99 -13.76 -2.21 -11.72
N VAL A 100 -12.59 -1.62 -11.45
CA VAL A 100 -11.87 -0.80 -12.43
C VAL A 100 -11.54 -1.61 -13.68
N MET A 101 -10.98 -2.81 -13.53
CA MET A 101 -10.64 -3.68 -14.65
C MET A 101 -11.88 -4.04 -15.49
N GLN A 102 -13.00 -4.37 -14.84
CA GLN A 102 -14.27 -4.63 -15.50
C GLN A 102 -14.76 -3.40 -16.28
N ARG A 103 -14.75 -2.21 -15.66
CA ARG A 103 -15.19 -0.96 -16.29
C ARG A 103 -14.36 -0.60 -17.52
N ILE A 104 -13.04 -0.81 -17.46
CA ILE A 104 -12.15 -0.64 -18.62
C ILE A 104 -12.51 -1.61 -19.73
N GLY A 105 -12.73 -2.89 -19.39
CA GLY A 105 -13.21 -3.90 -20.34
C GLY A 105 -14.52 -3.50 -21.01
N GLU A 106 -15.52 -3.10 -20.22
CA GLU A 106 -16.82 -2.61 -20.71
C GLU A 106 -16.65 -1.41 -21.63
N THR A 107 -15.74 -0.48 -21.30
CA THR A 107 -15.46 0.70 -22.13
C THR A 107 -14.92 0.31 -23.49
N TYR A 108 -14.02 -0.68 -23.58
CA TYR A 108 -13.51 -1.15 -24.87
C TYR A 108 -14.62 -1.68 -25.79
N PHE A 109 -15.62 -2.37 -25.25
CA PHE A 109 -16.73 -2.97 -26.00
C PHE A 109 -17.97 -2.05 -26.16
N ALA A 110 -17.95 -0.84 -25.58
CA ALA A 110 -19.07 0.08 -25.67
C ALA A 110 -19.18 0.72 -27.08
N PRO A 111 -20.34 0.65 -27.74
CA PRO A 111 -20.58 1.36 -29.00
C PRO A 111 -20.74 2.86 -28.77
N ASN A 112 -20.21 3.70 -29.67
CA ASN A 112 -20.29 5.17 -29.64
C ASN A 112 -19.77 5.81 -28.33
N LYS A 113 -18.45 5.79 -28.13
CA LYS A 113 -17.77 6.48 -27.03
C LYS A 113 -17.85 7.99 -27.23
N ASP A 114 -18.54 8.69 -26.32
CA ASP A 114 -18.54 10.14 -26.33
C ASP A 114 -17.25 10.67 -25.69
N LEU A 115 -16.40 11.31 -26.49
CA LEU A 115 -15.18 11.97 -26.00
C LEU A 115 -15.49 13.18 -25.10
N ALA A 116 -16.68 13.79 -25.23
CA ALA A 116 -17.12 14.84 -24.32
C ALA A 116 -17.40 14.27 -22.92
N ALA A 117 -17.92 13.04 -22.82
CA ALA A 117 -18.06 12.35 -21.55
C ALA A 117 -16.69 12.10 -20.88
N PHE A 118 -15.62 11.89 -21.66
CA PHE A 118 -14.26 11.82 -21.13
C PHE A 118 -13.80 13.15 -20.50
N ALA A 119 -14.16 14.28 -21.11
CA ALA A 119 -13.83 15.59 -20.55
C ALA A 119 -14.56 15.86 -19.22
N ASP A 120 -15.74 15.27 -19.02
CA ASP A 120 -16.58 15.47 -17.84
C ASP A 120 -16.33 14.44 -16.70
N ILE A 121 -15.42 13.49 -16.91
CA ILE A 121 -15.01 12.50 -15.88
C ILE A 121 -14.62 13.16 -14.55
N ARG A 122 -14.07 14.39 -14.61
CA ARG A 122 -13.64 15.12 -13.40
C ARG A 122 -14.81 15.55 -12.51
N HIS A 123 -16.02 15.72 -13.05
CA HIS A 123 -17.18 16.20 -12.30
C HIS A 123 -18.13 15.07 -11.90
N ALA A 124 -18.14 13.97 -12.65
CA ALA A 124 -18.94 12.79 -12.33
C ALA A 124 -18.06 11.69 -11.75
N SER A 125 -18.12 11.51 -10.42
CA SER A 125 -17.41 10.43 -9.71
C SER A 125 -17.72 9.02 -10.24
N ASP A 126 -18.90 8.83 -10.85
CA ASP A 126 -19.33 7.58 -11.49
C ASP A 126 -18.64 7.31 -12.85
N LEU A 127 -18.04 8.34 -13.44
CA LEU A 127 -17.30 8.26 -14.70
C LEU A 127 -15.79 8.06 -14.46
N ASP A 128 -15.27 8.39 -13.27
CA ASP A 128 -13.88 8.11 -12.90
C ASP A 128 -13.75 6.73 -12.25
N PRO A 129 -13.34 5.68 -12.99
CA PRO A 129 -13.22 4.34 -12.44
C PRO A 129 -12.22 4.30 -11.27
N LEU A 130 -11.22 5.17 -11.25
CA LEU A 130 -10.12 5.13 -10.28
C LEU A 130 -10.39 5.90 -9.00
N CYS A 131 -11.46 6.69 -8.92
CA CYS A 131 -11.76 7.53 -7.76
C CYS A 131 -11.99 6.69 -6.49
N MET A 132 -12.86 5.67 -6.57
CA MET A 132 -13.13 4.78 -5.45
C MET A 132 -11.91 3.94 -5.09
N PHE A 133 -11.25 3.34 -6.09
CA PHE A 133 -10.00 2.59 -5.87
C PHE A 133 -8.95 3.41 -5.12
N SER A 134 -8.70 4.65 -5.56
CA SER A 134 -7.74 5.56 -4.92
C SER A 134 -8.15 5.92 -3.48
N THR A 135 -9.45 6.05 -3.23
CA THR A 135 -10.00 6.32 -1.88
C THR A 135 -9.77 5.14 -0.94
N VAL A 136 -10.02 3.91 -1.39
CA VAL A 136 -9.76 2.70 -0.59
C VAL A 136 -8.27 2.53 -0.35
N CYS A 137 -7.42 2.70 -1.37
CA CYS A 137 -5.96 2.64 -1.23
C CYS A 137 -5.44 3.62 -0.17
N ARG A 138 -5.95 4.87 -0.17
CA ARG A 138 -5.56 5.88 0.84
C ARG A 138 -5.92 5.45 2.25
N ARG A 139 -7.10 4.85 2.45
CA ARG A 139 -7.54 4.33 3.75
C ARG A 139 -6.68 3.16 4.19
N GLU A 140 -6.41 2.22 3.30
CA GLU A 140 -5.53 1.08 3.59
C GLU A 140 -4.13 1.55 4.01
N LEU A 141 -3.52 2.44 3.23
CA LEU A 141 -2.20 3.00 3.53
C LEU A 141 -2.20 3.90 4.78
N ALA A 142 -3.34 4.42 5.21
CA ALA A 142 -3.47 5.18 6.45
C ALA A 142 -3.56 4.27 7.70
N ILE A 143 -4.19 3.10 7.58
CA ILE A 143 -4.29 2.12 8.69
C ILE A 143 -2.91 1.60 9.07
N ALA A 144 -2.02 1.37 8.10
CA ALA A 144 -0.63 0.99 8.32
C ALA A 144 0.23 2.06 9.05
N ARG A 145 -0.33 3.20 9.47
CA ARG A 145 0.36 4.22 10.32
C ARG A 145 0.15 4.02 11.82
N ARG A 146 -0.79 3.17 12.23
CA ARG A 146 -1.08 2.90 13.65
C ARG A 146 -0.38 1.63 14.11
#